data_AF-D8QBE8-F1
#
_entry.id   AF-D8QBE8-F1
#
_cell.length_a   1.000
_cell.length_b   1.000
_cell.length_c   1.000
_cell.angle_alpha   90.00
_cell.angle_beta   90.00
_cell.angle_gamma   90.00
#
_symmetry.space_group_name_H-M   'P 1'
#
loop_
_entity.id
_entity.type
_entity.pdbx_description
1 polymer ?
#
loop_
_entity_poly.entity_id
_entity_poly.type
_entity_poly.pdbx_seq_one_letter_code
_entity_poly.pdbx_strand_id
1 'polypeptide(L)'
;MAAVSELGLVSQQLQRGGNGYEKYPGKEFKHDLGLLLFSCIGTLLYLIGHFYTSMGFIMFFTFVFAVFWGTGAGVMFAVTPFRGTNCDADPSTFPPAWQNYVSQCEIVVSIQGVAWALWGLMVLMLAGMIFHACEIRPRKNVSFYGA
;
A
#
# COMPACT_ATOMS: atom_id res chain seq x y z
N MET A 1 -1.92 12.02 -4.96
CA MET A 1 -2.64 12.39 -3.72
C MET A 1 -2.67 11.24 -2.71
N ALA A 2 -3.05 10.01 -3.09
CA ALA A 2 -3.10 8.86 -2.17
C ALA A 2 -1.80 8.60 -1.37
N ALA A 3 -0.63 8.66 -2.00
CA ALA A 3 0.65 8.48 -1.29
C ALA A 3 0.96 9.57 -0.24
N VAL A 4 0.41 10.78 -0.41
CA VAL A 4 0.56 11.88 0.57
C VAL A 4 -0.38 11.67 1.75
N SER A 5 -1.61 11.21 1.49
CA SER A 5 -2.55 10.81 2.53
C SER A 5 -1.98 9.68 3.39
N GLU A 6 -1.45 8.65 2.74
CA GLU A 6 -0.79 7.53 3.43
C GLU A 6 0.39 8.01 4.28
N LEU A 7 1.26 8.85 3.72
CA LEU A 7 2.41 9.42 4.43
C LEU A 7 1.97 10.10 5.73
N GLY A 8 0.87 10.86 5.71
CA GLY A 8 0.32 11.50 6.91
C GLY A 8 -0.15 10.49 7.95
N LEU A 9 -0.92 9.47 7.52
CA LEU A 9 -1.46 8.44 8.40
C LEU A 9 -0.36 7.60 9.06
N VAL A 10 0.60 7.08 8.28
CA VAL A 10 1.71 6.28 8.84
C VAL A 10 2.65 7.13 9.69
N SER A 11 2.91 8.39 9.32
CA SER A 11 3.73 9.29 10.13
C SER A 11 3.09 9.58 11.47
N GLN A 12 1.77 9.79 11.53
CA GLN A 12 1.04 9.99 12.77
C GLN A 12 1.17 8.77 13.70
N GLN A 13 1.03 7.55 13.17
CA GLN A 13 1.18 6.32 13.97
C GLN A 13 2.61 6.15 14.49
N LEU A 14 3.62 6.41 13.64
CA LEU A 14 5.02 6.33 14.03
C LEU A 14 5.42 7.40 15.05
N GLN A 15 4.92 8.63 14.91
CA GLN A 15 5.15 9.69 15.88
C GLN A 15 4.49 9.40 17.23
N ARG A 16 3.29 8.79 17.23
CA ARG A 16 2.61 8.37 18.46
C ARG A 16 3.35 7.25 19.18
N GLY A 17 3.80 6.24 18.44
CA GLY A 17 4.50 5.08 19.01
C GLY A 17 5.97 5.35 19.33
N GLY A 18 6.59 6.35 18.70
CA GLY A 18 7.99 6.66 18.86
C GLY A 18 8.90 5.48 18.47
N ASN A 19 10.12 5.46 19.02
CA ASN A 19 11.14 4.45 18.71
C ASN A 19 11.03 3.15 19.53
N GLY A 20 10.20 3.11 20.58
CA GLY A 20 9.96 1.90 21.38
C GLY A 20 9.28 0.80 20.57
N TYR A 21 9.53 -0.47 20.87
CA TYR A 21 8.75 -1.58 20.28
C TYR A 21 7.51 -1.90 21.13
N GLU A 22 7.61 -1.67 22.43
CA GLU A 22 6.58 -1.81 23.44
C GLU A 22 5.37 -0.88 23.26
N LYS A 23 5.51 0.14 22.40
CA LYS A 23 4.46 1.11 22.06
C LYS A 23 3.59 0.66 20.87
N TYR A 24 3.94 -0.46 20.26
CA TYR A 24 3.23 -1.05 19.13
C TYR A 24 2.65 -2.42 19.53
N PRO A 25 1.52 -2.84 18.96
CA PRO A 25 0.91 -4.14 19.26
C PRO A 25 1.81 -5.33 18.89
N GLY A 26 2.71 -5.13 17.93
CA GLY A 26 3.68 -6.14 17.51
C GLY A 26 4.83 -5.51 16.73
N LYS A 27 5.93 -6.28 16.62
CA LYS A 27 7.11 -5.87 15.83
C LYS A 27 6.79 -5.78 14.35
N GLU A 28 5.96 -6.71 13.85
CA GLU A 28 5.51 -6.76 12.46
C GLU A 28 4.78 -5.47 12.08
N PHE A 29 3.77 -5.05 12.86
CA PHE A 29 3.04 -3.81 12.62
C PHE A 29 3.96 -2.59 12.55
N LYS A 30 4.93 -2.46 13.46
CA LYS A 30 5.89 -1.34 13.43
C LYS A 30 6.78 -1.37 12.18
N HIS A 31 7.31 -2.53 11.82
CA HIS A 31 8.14 -2.67 10.62
C HIS A 31 7.34 -2.35 9.37
N ASP A 32 6.08 -2.76 9.35
CA ASP A 32 5.18 -2.54 8.23
C ASP A 32 4.82 -1.05 8.06
N LEU A 33 4.57 -0.33 9.16
CA LEU A 33 4.48 1.14 9.13
C LEU A 33 5.73 1.79 8.55
N GLY A 34 6.93 1.26 8.88
CA GLY A 34 8.19 1.72 8.31
C GLY A 34 8.32 1.42 6.81
N LEU A 35 7.89 0.23 6.39
CA LEU A 35 7.86 -0.16 4.98
C LEU A 35 6.92 0.73 4.17
N LEU A 36 5.72 1.02 4.69
CA LEU A 36 4.75 1.92 4.07
C LEU A 36 5.27 3.35 4.02
N LEU A 37 5.93 3.83 5.09
CA LEU A 37 6.59 5.15 5.10
C LEU A 37 7.67 5.24 4.00
N PHE A 38 8.54 4.23 3.91
CA PHE A 38 9.54 4.16 2.84
C PHE A 38 8.88 4.13 1.46
N SER A 39 7.80 3.36 1.30
CA SER A 39 7.05 3.27 0.04
C SER A 39 6.44 4.61 -0.35
N CYS A 40 5.91 5.38 0.61
CA CYS A 40 5.44 6.75 0.41
C CYS A 40 6.56 7.65 -0.13
N ILE A 41 7.67 7.73 0.61
CA ILE A 41 8.80 8.61 0.27
C ILE A 41 9.39 8.21 -1.07
N GLY A 42 9.65 6.92 -1.28
CA GLY A 42 10.19 6.39 -2.53
C GLY A 42 9.27 6.67 -3.72
N THR A 43 7.96 6.47 -3.56
CA THR A 43 6.98 6.77 -4.62
C THR A 43 6.96 8.27 -4.94
N LEU A 44 7.01 9.14 -3.92
CA LEU A 44 7.04 10.59 -4.14
C LEU A 44 8.32 11.05 -4.85
N LEU A 45 9.48 10.53 -4.44
CA LEU A 45 10.75 10.82 -5.12
C LEU A 45 10.75 10.31 -6.56
N TYR A 46 10.19 9.12 -6.78
CA TYR A 46 10.01 8.57 -8.11
C TYR A 46 9.11 9.44 -9.00
N LEU A 47 7.99 9.93 -8.46
CA LEU A 47 7.12 10.87 -9.17
C LEU A 47 7.81 12.20 -9.51
N ILE A 48 8.79 12.65 -8.74
CA ILE A 48 9.60 13.83 -9.10
C ILE A 48 10.63 13.46 -10.17
N GLY A 49 11.29 12.31 -10.04
CA GLY A 49 12.38 11.88 -10.91
C GLY A 49 11.95 11.34 -12.28
N HIS A 50 10.71 10.86 -12.44
CA HIS A 50 10.31 10.08 -13.61
C HIS A 50 10.51 10.80 -14.95
N PHE A 51 10.37 12.13 -14.99
CA PHE A 51 10.55 12.95 -16.20
C PHE A 51 11.94 12.84 -16.84
N TYR A 52 12.95 12.50 -16.05
CA TYR A 52 14.35 12.42 -16.50
C TYR A 52 14.82 10.98 -16.73
N THR A 53 13.91 10.01 -16.70
CA THR A 53 14.25 8.58 -16.73
C THR A 53 13.67 7.86 -17.94
N SER A 54 14.32 6.77 -18.36
CA SER A 54 13.85 5.96 -19.48
C SER A 54 12.63 5.11 -19.10
N MET A 55 11.81 4.75 -20.09
CA MET A 55 10.61 3.93 -19.88
C MET A 55 10.91 2.60 -19.17
N GLY A 56 12.02 1.93 -19.50
CA GLY A 56 12.41 0.69 -18.83
C GLY A 56 12.72 0.87 -17.34
N PHE A 57 13.34 1.99 -16.97
CA PHE A 57 13.61 2.34 -15.58
C PHE A 57 12.31 2.66 -14.83
N ILE A 58 11.40 3.41 -15.47
CA ILE A 58 10.05 3.71 -14.95
C ILE A 58 9.27 2.42 -14.67
N MET A 59 9.28 1.48 -15.61
CA MET A 59 8.64 0.17 -15.45
C MET A 59 9.23 -0.64 -14.28
N PHE A 60 10.55 -0.71 -14.19
CA PHE A 60 11.23 -1.43 -13.10
C PHE A 60 10.85 -0.87 -11.73
N PHE A 61 10.93 0.46 -11.55
CA PHE A 61 10.57 1.07 -10.28
C PHE A 61 9.08 0.96 -9.97
N THR A 62 8.20 1.02 -10.98
CA THR A 62 6.76 0.77 -10.77
C THR A 62 6.52 -0.64 -10.26
N PHE A 63 7.22 -1.65 -10.80
CA PHE A 63 7.15 -3.01 -10.29
C PHE A 63 7.65 -3.11 -8.84
N VAL A 64 8.79 -2.49 -8.52
CA VAL A 64 9.31 -2.46 -7.14
C VAL A 64 8.29 -1.82 -6.19
N PHE A 65 7.71 -0.68 -6.55
CA PHE A 65 6.68 -0.05 -5.70
C PHE A 65 5.41 -0.89 -5.63
N ALA A 66 4.99 -1.57 -6.70
CA ALA A 66 3.87 -2.50 -6.63
C ALA A 66 4.15 -3.61 -5.59
N VAL A 67 5.33 -4.21 -5.59
CA VAL A 67 5.69 -5.23 -4.59
C VAL A 67 5.69 -4.65 -3.18
N PHE A 68 6.25 -3.46 -2.98
CA PHE A 68 6.33 -2.84 -1.66
C PHE A 68 4.95 -2.46 -1.12
N TRP A 69 4.10 -1.83 -1.94
CA TRP A 69 2.73 -1.48 -1.57
C TRP A 69 1.88 -2.73 -1.30
N GLY A 70 1.99 -3.76 -2.14
CA GLY A 70 1.27 -5.01 -1.95
C GLY A 70 1.72 -5.78 -0.72
N THR A 71 3.03 -5.80 -0.43
CA THR A 71 3.57 -6.43 0.78
C THR A 71 3.08 -5.68 2.01
N GLY A 72 3.16 -4.34 2.02
CA GLY A 72 2.67 -3.54 3.13
C GLY A 72 1.18 -3.70 3.37
N ALA A 73 0.36 -3.64 2.31
CA ALA A 73 -1.08 -3.84 2.43
C ALA A 73 -1.43 -5.26 2.93
N GLY A 74 -0.75 -6.28 2.43
CA GLY A 74 -0.97 -7.68 2.78
C GLY A 74 -0.56 -8.00 4.22
N VAL A 75 0.62 -7.54 4.65
CA VAL A 75 1.10 -7.73 6.03
C VAL A 75 0.18 -6.99 7.00
N MET A 76 -0.11 -5.70 6.75
CA MET A 76 -1.00 -4.91 7.60
C MET A 76 -2.36 -5.59 7.78
N PHE A 77 -2.94 -6.10 6.69
CA PHE A 77 -4.21 -6.80 6.72
C PHE A 77 -4.16 -8.12 7.51
N ALA A 78 -3.07 -8.86 7.41
CA ALA A 78 -2.89 -10.13 8.11
C ALA A 78 -2.66 -9.95 9.61
N VAL A 79 -1.88 -8.94 10.02
CA VAL A 79 -1.44 -8.76 11.42
C VAL A 79 -2.41 -7.94 12.26
N THR A 80 -3.23 -7.09 11.62
CA THR A 80 -4.21 -6.26 12.33
C THR A 80 -5.56 -6.99 12.43
N PRO A 81 -6.24 -6.96 13.60
CA PRO A 81 -7.59 -7.51 13.75
C PRO A 81 -8.69 -6.51 13.32
N PHE A 82 -8.31 -5.27 13.00
CA PHE A 82 -9.24 -4.20 12.65
C PHE A 82 -9.74 -4.33 11.22
N ARG A 83 -11.04 -4.13 11.06
CA ARG A 83 -11.78 -4.15 9.79
C ARG A 83 -12.74 -2.97 9.79
N GLY A 84 -13.13 -2.49 8.62
CA GLY A 84 -14.09 -1.38 8.50
C GLY A 84 -15.45 -1.64 9.16
N THR A 85 -15.75 -2.91 9.51
CA THR A 85 -17.00 -3.32 10.14
C THR A 85 -16.93 -3.47 11.66
N ASN A 86 -15.76 -3.36 12.28
CA ASN A 86 -15.59 -3.67 13.72
C ASN A 86 -14.92 -2.56 14.54
N CYS A 87 -14.81 -1.33 14.03
CA CYS A 87 -14.18 -0.24 14.78
C CYS A 87 -14.96 0.22 16.02
N ASP A 88 -16.26 -0.02 16.07
CA ASP A 88 -17.12 0.26 17.24
C ASP A 88 -17.23 -0.94 18.21
N ALA A 89 -16.50 -2.04 17.96
CA ALA A 89 -16.57 -3.22 18.81
C ALA A 89 -15.92 -2.99 20.18
N ASP A 90 -16.41 -3.68 21.20
CA ASP A 90 -15.86 -3.61 22.55
C ASP A 90 -14.37 -4.02 22.56
N PRO A 91 -13.48 -3.23 23.21
CA PRO A 91 -12.05 -3.53 23.24
C PRO A 91 -11.69 -4.93 23.73
N SER A 92 -12.49 -5.52 24.62
CA SER A 92 -12.27 -6.88 25.15
C SER A 92 -12.39 -7.98 24.09
N THR A 93 -13.03 -7.69 22.95
CA THR A 93 -13.19 -8.64 21.83
C THR A 93 -11.91 -8.77 20.99
N PHE A 94 -10.98 -7.84 21.13
CA PHE A 94 -9.71 -7.83 20.40
C PHE A 94 -8.59 -8.52 21.19
N PRO A 95 -7.56 -9.05 20.51
CA PRO A 95 -6.38 -9.61 21.17
C PRO A 95 -5.74 -8.60 22.14
N PRO A 96 -5.21 -9.02 23.30
CA PRO A 96 -4.71 -8.11 24.35
C PRO A 96 -3.75 -7.03 23.86
N ALA A 97 -2.86 -7.35 22.91
CA ALA A 97 -1.91 -6.40 22.34
C ALA A 97 -2.56 -5.25 21.56
N TRP A 98 -3.75 -5.48 21.00
CA TRP A 98 -4.48 -4.54 20.15
C TRP A 98 -5.56 -3.73 20.88
N GLN A 99 -5.92 -4.10 22.11
CA GLN A 99 -6.99 -3.44 22.87
C GLN A 99 -6.71 -1.95 23.08
N ASN A 100 -5.45 -1.58 23.35
CA ASN A 100 -5.02 -0.19 23.51
C ASN A 100 -4.99 0.60 22.18
N TYR A 101 -5.16 -0.08 21.05
CA TYR A 101 -5.19 0.50 19.71
C TYR A 101 -6.60 0.58 19.11
N VAL A 102 -7.65 0.17 19.85
CA VAL A 102 -9.04 0.18 19.36
C VAL A 102 -9.50 1.58 18.99
N SER A 103 -9.10 2.60 19.77
CA SER A 103 -9.36 4.02 19.47
C SER A 103 -8.70 4.52 18.17
N GLN A 104 -7.94 3.66 17.50
CA GLN A 104 -7.19 3.96 16.27
C GLN A 104 -7.59 3.02 15.14
N CYS A 105 -8.66 2.22 15.34
CA CYS A 105 -9.14 1.26 14.36
C CYS A 105 -9.38 1.92 13.00
N GLU A 106 -10.08 3.06 12.95
CA GLU A 106 -10.38 3.78 11.71
C GLU A 106 -9.10 4.20 10.96
N ILE A 107 -8.07 4.65 11.69
CA ILE A 107 -6.81 5.06 11.10
C ILE A 107 -6.08 3.84 10.52
N VAL A 108 -6.02 2.73 11.27
CA VAL A 108 -5.36 1.50 10.82
C VAL A 108 -6.07 0.88 9.62
N VAL A 109 -7.41 0.92 9.58
CA VAL A 109 -8.21 0.48 8.44
C VAL A 109 -8.00 1.42 7.24
N SER A 110 -7.90 2.73 7.47
CA SER A 110 -7.62 3.71 6.41
C SER A 110 -6.25 3.47 5.77
N ILE A 111 -5.22 3.22 6.58
CA ILE A 111 -3.86 2.84 6.12
C ILE A 111 -3.95 1.60 5.22
N GLN A 112 -4.63 0.54 5.68
CA GLN A 112 -4.82 -0.68 4.87
C GLN A 112 -5.51 -0.39 3.53
N GLY A 113 -6.60 0.38 3.55
CA GLY A 113 -7.38 0.69 2.36
C GLY A 113 -6.57 1.49 1.33
N VAL A 114 -5.83 2.49 1.79
CA VAL A 114 -4.98 3.32 0.93
C VAL A 114 -3.78 2.53 0.40
N ALA A 115 -3.16 1.68 1.22
CA ALA A 115 -2.09 0.79 0.77
C ALA A 115 -2.55 -0.18 -0.33
N TRP A 116 -3.73 -0.81 -0.18
CA TRP A 116 -4.34 -1.64 -1.22
C TRP A 116 -4.67 -0.85 -2.49
N ALA A 117 -5.17 0.37 -2.36
CA ALA A 117 -5.45 1.23 -3.51
C ALA A 117 -4.16 1.60 -4.27
N LEU A 118 -3.09 1.94 -3.55
CA LEU A 118 -1.78 2.25 -4.15
C LEU A 118 -1.16 1.02 -4.83
N TRP A 119 -1.27 -0.16 -4.23
CA TRP A 119 -0.90 -1.41 -4.88
C TRP A 119 -1.64 -1.60 -6.21
N GLY A 120 -2.98 -1.50 -6.18
CA GLY A 120 -3.81 -1.66 -7.37
C GLY A 120 -3.44 -0.65 -8.47
N LEU A 121 -3.23 0.61 -8.11
CA LEU A 121 -2.77 1.65 -9.03
C LEU A 121 -1.42 1.31 -9.66
N MET A 122 -0.44 0.86 -8.88
CA MET A 122 0.89 0.49 -9.41
C MET A 122 0.82 -0.73 -10.33
N VAL A 123 0.02 -1.74 -10.00
CA VAL A 123 -0.18 -2.92 -10.86
C VAL A 123 -0.84 -2.54 -12.18
N LEU A 124 -1.90 -1.73 -12.14
CA LEU A 124 -2.57 -1.25 -13.36
C LEU A 124 -1.64 -0.37 -14.20
N MET A 125 -0.85 0.50 -13.57
CA MET A 125 0.13 1.32 -14.27
C MET A 125 1.19 0.46 -14.94
N LEU A 126 1.72 -0.55 -14.24
CA LEU A 126 2.69 -1.50 -14.79
C LEU A 126 2.12 -2.25 -16.00
N ALA A 127 0.90 -2.78 -15.88
CA ALA A 127 0.22 -3.46 -16.98
C ALA A 127 0.04 -2.53 -18.20
N GLY A 128 -0.39 -1.29 -17.97
CA GLY A 128 -0.52 -0.28 -19.03
C GLY A 128 0.82 0.05 -19.70
N MET A 129 1.90 0.18 -18.92
CA MET A 129 3.23 0.43 -19.45
C MET A 129 3.78 -0.75 -20.26
N ILE A 130 3.56 -1.99 -19.82
CA ILE A 130 3.95 -3.19 -20.56
C ILE A 130 3.16 -3.27 -21.87
N PHE A 131 1.84 -3.04 -21.83
CA PHE A 131 0.99 -3.03 -23.02
C PHE A 131 1.48 -2.01 -24.05
N HIS A 132 1.86 -0.82 -23.59
CA HIS A 132 2.41 0.23 -24.43
C HIS A 132 3.79 -0.14 -24.99
N ALA A 133 4.70 -0.63 -24.15
CA ALA A 133 6.06 -1.00 -24.53
C ALA A 133 6.10 -2.17 -25.54
N CYS A 134 5.15 -3.11 -25.43
CA CYS A 134 5.03 -4.24 -26.35
C CYS A 134 4.26 -3.92 -27.64
N GLU A 135 3.82 -2.67 -27.84
CA GLU A 135 2.96 -2.24 -28.96
C GLU A 135 1.83 -3.24 -29.26
N ILE A 136 1.08 -3.67 -28.24
CA ILE A 136 0.00 -4.65 -28.45
C ILE A 136 -1.11 -3.97 -29.27
N ARG A 137 -1.06 -4.14 -30.59
CA ARG A 137 -2.06 -3.63 -31.51
C ARG A 137 -3.25 -4.59 -31.53
N PRO A 138 -4.49 -4.12 -31.33
CA PRO A 138 -5.66 -4.97 -31.52
C PRO A 138 -5.69 -5.45 -32.97
N ARG A 139 -5.64 -6.77 -33.18
CA ARG A 139 -5.80 -7.34 -34.53
C ARG A 139 -7.23 -7.07 -34.99
N LYS A 140 -7.38 -6.29 -36.06
CA LYS A 140 -8.65 -6.20 -36.78
C LYS A 140 -8.82 -7.53 -37.53
N ASN A 141 -9.98 -8.18 -37.41
CA ASN A 141 -10.36 -9.46 -38.05
C ASN A 141 -9.99 -10.76 -37.30
N VAL A 142 -10.01 -10.77 -35.97
CA VAL A 142 -10.07 -12.03 -35.19
C VAL A 142 -11.47 -12.18 -34.60
N SER A 143 -12.25 -13.13 -35.13
CA SER A 143 -13.50 -13.57 -34.52
C SER A 143 -13.20 -14.77 -33.62
N PHE A 144 -13.61 -14.73 -32.35
CA PHE A 144 -13.51 -15.87 -31.44
C PHE A 144 -14.44 -17.03 -31.82
N TYR A 145 -15.47 -16.73 -32.60
CA TYR A 145 -16.32 -17.70 -33.25
C TYR A 145 -15.87 -17.74 -34.71
N GLY A 146 -15.16 -18.80 -35.09
CA GLY A 146 -14.80 -19.02 -36.49
C GLY A 146 -16.02 -18.88 -37.39
N ALA A 147 -15.81 -18.35 -38.60
CA ALA A 147 -16.80 -18.47 -39.66
C ALA A 147 -17.12 -19.95 -39.94
#